data_AF-A0A1R1XFK7-F1
#
_entry.id   AF-A0A1R1XFK7-F1
#
_cell.length_a   1.000
_cell.length_b   1.000
_cell.length_c   1.000
_cell.angle_alpha   90.00
_cell.angle_beta   90.00
_cell.angle_gamma   90.00
#
_symmetry.space_group_name_H-M   'P 1'
#
loop_
_entity.id
_entity.type
_entity.pdbx_description
1 polymer ?
#
loop_
_entity_poly.entity_id
_entity_poly.type
_entity_poly.pdbx_seq_one_letter_code
_entity_poly.pdbx_strand_id
1 'polypeptide(L)'
;MTITQAIRSCSPSCFYNLDRIEKSRLCKRFVDFGKKISNGDTECILKYTLFNSRLERSIGNDIFSLSNDKMKNIIKNISKLHSSLSTGRYQKSTILPLVASDFSSFQLSSFGFEFSRTQFNTEKQKASEDQFTQEDYQRHIPKSRSEVGQTVVDL
;
A
#
# COMPACT_ATOMS: atom_id res chain seq x y z
N MET A 1 10.98 27.51 -35.43
CA MET A 1 9.73 26.97 -34.86
C MET A 1 10.09 26.23 -33.58
N THR A 2 9.78 26.79 -32.43
CA THR A 2 10.21 26.27 -31.12
C THR A 2 9.43 24.99 -30.80
N ILE A 3 10.07 23.96 -30.23
CA ILE A 3 9.45 22.66 -29.88
C ILE A 3 8.12 22.84 -29.10
N THR A 4 8.05 23.90 -28.30
CA THR A 4 6.88 24.32 -27.53
C THR A 4 5.64 24.68 -28.38
N GLN A 5 5.83 25.22 -29.58
CA GLN A 5 4.73 25.53 -30.52
C GLN A 5 4.18 24.26 -31.19
N ALA A 6 5.04 23.30 -31.54
CA ALA A 6 4.64 22.04 -32.16
C ALA A 6 3.79 21.17 -31.22
N ILE A 7 4.13 21.16 -29.93
CA ILE A 7 3.36 20.44 -28.89
C ILE A 7 1.97 21.06 -28.70
N ARG A 8 1.84 22.39 -28.76
CA ARG A 8 0.54 23.08 -28.67
C ARG A 8 -0.36 22.89 -29.89
N SER A 9 0.21 22.63 -31.07
CA SER A 9 -0.56 22.38 -32.30
C SER A 9 -1.02 20.94 -32.48
N CYS A 10 -0.50 19.98 -31.70
CA CYS A 10 -0.97 18.61 -31.73
C CYS A 10 -2.27 18.48 -30.93
N SER A 11 -3.40 18.36 -31.63
CA SER A 11 -4.67 18.06 -31.00
C SER A 11 -4.61 16.69 -30.29
N PRO A 12 -5.11 16.56 -29.04
CA PRO A 12 -5.24 15.27 -28.35
C PRO A 12 -5.99 14.21 -29.16
N SER A 13 -6.87 14.64 -30.08
CA SER A 13 -7.65 13.76 -30.94
C SER A 13 -6.81 12.87 -31.87
N CYS A 14 -5.56 13.24 -32.16
CA CYS A 14 -4.69 12.48 -33.05
C CYS A 14 -4.32 11.10 -32.47
N PHE A 15 -4.22 10.95 -31.15
CA PHE A 15 -3.88 9.66 -30.55
C PHE A 15 -5.10 8.73 -30.45
N TYR A 16 -6.27 9.26 -30.07
CA TYR A 16 -7.47 8.45 -29.87
C TYR A 16 -7.98 7.80 -31.16
N ASN A 17 -7.77 8.46 -32.30
CA ASN A 17 -8.17 7.99 -33.63
C ASN A 17 -7.25 6.91 -34.22
N LEU A 18 -6.11 6.61 -33.60
CA LEU A 18 -5.19 5.57 -34.07
C LEU A 18 -5.68 4.16 -33.75
N ASP A 19 -5.39 3.20 -34.63
CA ASP A 19 -5.61 1.79 -34.33
C ASP A 19 -4.66 1.30 -33.21
N ARG A 20 -5.02 0.20 -32.55
CA ARG A 20 -4.23 -0.41 -31.46
C ARG A 20 -2.78 -0.65 -31.87
N ILE A 21 -2.53 -1.11 -33.11
CA ILE A 21 -1.18 -1.38 -33.60
C ILE A 21 -0.38 -0.09 -33.73
N GLU A 22 -1.01 0.97 -34.25
CA GLU A 22 -0.40 2.28 -34.44
C GLU A 22 -0.09 2.96 -33.10
N LYS A 23 -1.02 2.87 -32.14
CA LYS A 23 -0.80 3.31 -30.76
C LYS A 23 0.43 2.62 -30.15
N SER A 24 0.53 1.30 -30.30
CA SER A 24 1.67 0.53 -29.80
C SER A 24 3.00 0.96 -30.46
N ARG A 25 3.01 1.14 -31.78
CA ARG A 25 4.19 1.61 -32.52
C ARG A 25 4.61 3.03 -32.09
N LEU A 26 3.64 3.92 -31.88
CA LEU A 26 3.89 5.27 -31.41
C LEU A 26 4.47 5.28 -29.99
N CYS A 27 3.89 4.52 -29.07
CA CYS A 27 4.43 4.35 -27.72
C CYS A 27 5.86 3.79 -27.74
N LYS A 28 6.14 2.81 -28.61
CA LYS A 28 7.49 2.26 -28.76
C LYS A 28 8.49 3.33 -29.22
N ARG A 29 8.13 4.13 -30.23
CA ARG A 29 8.96 5.26 -30.69
C ARG A 29 9.19 6.29 -29.60
N PHE A 30 8.17 6.58 -28.79
CA PHE A 30 8.29 7.50 -27.65
C PHE A 30 9.30 6.99 -26.62
N VAL A 31 9.24 5.70 -26.26
CA VAL A 31 10.22 5.07 -25.35
C VAL A 31 11.63 5.07 -25.95
N ASP A 32 11.76 4.73 -27.24
CA ASP A 32 13.07 4.72 -27.92
C ASP A 32 13.68 6.12 -28.01
N PHE A 33 12.85 7.16 -28.18
CA PHE A 33 13.28 8.55 -28.12
C PHE A 33 13.70 8.96 -26.71
N GLY A 34 12.93 8.56 -25.70
CA GLY A 34 13.30 8.71 -24.30
C GLY A 34 14.66 8.10 -23.98
N LYS A 35 14.94 6.88 -24.46
CA LYS A 35 16.25 6.21 -24.32
C LYS A 35 17.40 6.99 -24.95
N LYS A 36 17.18 7.58 -26.13
CA LYS A 36 18.20 8.39 -26.82
C LYS A 36 18.52 9.67 -26.07
N ILE A 37 17.50 10.37 -25.54
CA ILE A 37 17.71 11.63 -24.80
C ILE A 37 18.30 11.38 -23.42
N SER A 38 17.87 10.30 -22.76
CA SER A 38 18.32 9.94 -21.41
C SER A 38 19.65 9.23 -21.36
N ASN A 39 20.31 9.00 -22.50
CA ASN A 39 21.50 8.16 -22.57
C ASN A 39 21.31 6.79 -21.88
N GLY A 40 20.11 6.20 -22.02
CA GLY A 40 19.73 4.92 -21.42
C GLY A 40 18.88 5.01 -20.14
N ASP A 41 18.90 6.12 -19.39
CA ASP A 41 18.14 6.27 -18.14
C ASP A 41 16.76 6.91 -18.34
N THR A 42 15.92 6.19 -19.07
CA THR A 42 14.60 6.70 -19.49
C THR A 42 13.66 6.90 -18.30
N GLU A 43 13.87 6.14 -17.22
CA GLU A 43 13.07 6.20 -16.02
C GLU A 43 13.25 7.55 -15.30
N CYS A 44 14.48 8.03 -15.16
CA CYS A 44 14.74 9.33 -14.53
C CYS A 44 14.17 10.50 -15.34
N ILE A 45 14.25 10.47 -16.67
CA ILE A 45 13.62 11.52 -17.50
C ILE A 45 12.10 11.45 -17.39
N LEU A 46 11.49 10.28 -17.53
CA LEU A 46 10.04 10.14 -17.41
C LEU A 46 9.54 10.57 -16.03
N LYS A 47 10.27 10.24 -14.96
CA LYS A 47 9.98 10.74 -13.61
C LYS A 47 10.08 12.26 -13.56
N TYR A 48 11.14 12.84 -14.11
CA TYR A 48 11.34 14.29 -14.11
C TYR A 48 10.23 15.02 -14.87
N THR A 49 9.80 14.55 -16.05
CA THR A 49 8.68 15.16 -16.78
C THR A 49 7.37 14.96 -16.03
N LEU A 50 6.99 13.70 -15.74
CA LEU A 50 5.68 13.38 -15.20
C LEU A 50 5.44 13.92 -13.78
N PHE A 51 6.48 14.04 -12.94
CA PHE A 51 6.30 14.47 -11.54
C PHE A 51 6.60 15.96 -11.27
N ASN A 52 7.28 16.67 -12.16
CA ASN A 52 7.59 18.10 -11.94
C ASN A 52 6.55 19.07 -12.51
N SER A 53 5.76 18.68 -13.51
CA SER A 53 4.71 19.57 -14.02
C SER A 53 3.45 19.46 -13.16
N ARG A 54 2.85 20.61 -12.80
CA ARG A 54 1.62 20.66 -11.97
C ARG A 54 0.45 19.90 -12.61
N LEU A 55 0.43 19.78 -13.94
CA LEU A 55 -0.59 19.10 -14.72
C LEU A 55 -0.35 17.58 -14.80
N GLU A 56 0.90 17.14 -14.81
CA GLU A 56 1.24 15.71 -14.92
C GLU A 56 1.34 15.02 -13.57
N ARG A 57 1.37 15.77 -12.46
CA ARG A 57 1.26 15.19 -11.10
C ARG A 57 -0.03 14.38 -10.93
N SER A 58 -1.14 14.78 -11.55
CA SER A 58 -2.38 13.99 -11.54
C SER A 58 -2.22 12.70 -12.34
N ILE A 59 -1.59 12.75 -13.51
CA ILE A 59 -1.30 11.58 -14.35
C ILE A 59 -0.36 10.61 -13.62
N GLY A 60 0.69 11.12 -12.99
CA GLY A 60 1.59 10.33 -12.15
C GLY A 60 0.84 9.64 -11.01
N ASN A 61 -0.05 10.36 -10.32
CA ASN A 61 -0.89 9.80 -9.28
C ASN A 61 -1.86 8.74 -9.81
N ASP A 62 -2.43 8.93 -11.00
CA ASP A 62 -3.35 7.98 -11.64
C ASP A 62 -2.62 6.69 -12.08
N ILE A 63 -1.41 6.80 -12.65
CA ILE A 63 -0.57 5.67 -13.02
C ILE A 63 -0.12 4.88 -11.78
N PHE A 64 0.29 5.58 -10.72
CA PHE A 64 0.58 4.95 -9.43
C PHE A 64 -0.68 4.29 -8.83
N SER A 65 -1.86 4.88 -9.01
CA SER A 65 -3.12 4.30 -8.57
C SER A 65 -3.43 2.99 -9.31
N LEU A 66 -3.20 2.94 -10.62
CA LEU A 66 -3.43 1.77 -11.49
C LEU A 66 -2.46 0.61 -11.21
N SER A 67 -1.17 0.92 -10.98
CA SER A 67 -0.16 -0.06 -10.58
C SER A 67 -0.51 -0.79 -9.28
N ASN A 68 -1.30 -0.15 -8.41
CA ASN A 68 -1.59 -0.64 -7.07
C ASN A 68 -2.90 -1.42 -6.95
N ASP A 69 -3.64 -1.68 -8.03
CA ASP A 69 -4.97 -2.32 -7.92
C ASP A 69 -4.89 -3.76 -7.38
N LYS A 70 -3.85 -4.52 -7.73
CA LYS A 70 -3.61 -5.84 -7.10
C LYS A 70 -3.30 -5.71 -5.61
N MET A 71 -2.48 -4.74 -5.23
CA MET A 71 -2.11 -4.46 -3.84
C MET A 71 -3.34 -4.02 -3.03
N LYS A 72 -4.16 -3.11 -3.57
CA LYS A 72 -5.45 -2.70 -2.98
C LYS A 72 -6.39 -3.88 -2.79
N ASN A 73 -6.47 -4.80 -3.75
CA ASN A 73 -7.32 -5.99 -3.63
C ASN A 73 -6.82 -6.94 -2.54
N ILE A 74 -5.51 -7.15 -2.43
CA ILE A 74 -4.90 -7.93 -1.34
C ILE A 74 -5.24 -7.30 0.01
N ILE A 75 -5.03 -5.99 0.17
CA ILE A 75 -5.33 -5.26 1.41
C ILE A 75 -6.81 -5.34 1.75
N LYS A 76 -7.70 -5.24 0.75
CA LYS A 76 -9.14 -5.36 0.95
C LYS A 76 -9.57 -6.77 1.37
N ASN A 77 -8.88 -7.81 0.88
CA ASN A 77 -9.10 -9.18 1.33
C ASN A 77 -8.61 -9.39 2.76
N ILE A 78 -7.46 -8.81 3.13
CA ILE A 78 -6.94 -8.83 4.51
C ILE A 78 -7.91 -8.09 5.45
N SER A 79 -8.47 -6.96 5.01
CA SER A 79 -9.51 -6.21 5.74
C SER A 79 -10.76 -7.06 5.98
N LYS A 80 -11.25 -7.76 4.95
CA LYS A 80 -12.36 -8.72 5.10
C LYS A 80 -12.05 -9.85 6.07
N LEU A 81 -10.83 -10.40 6.01
CA LEU A 81 -10.37 -11.42 6.95
C LEU A 81 -10.40 -10.86 8.36
N HIS A 82 -9.74 -9.73 8.62
CA HIS A 82 -9.73 -9.04 9.91
C HIS A 82 -11.15 -8.82 10.48
N SER A 83 -12.10 -8.41 9.64
CA SER A 83 -13.50 -8.21 10.05
C SER A 83 -14.27 -9.50 10.31
N SER A 84 -14.02 -10.57 9.54
CA SER A 84 -14.67 -11.89 9.71
C SER A 84 -14.27 -12.63 11.00
N LEU A 85 -13.14 -12.28 11.59
CA LEU A 85 -12.69 -12.83 12.87
C LEU A 85 -13.52 -12.25 14.03
N SER A 86 -14.75 -12.72 14.17
CA SER A 86 -15.77 -12.20 15.09
C SER A 86 -15.61 -12.66 16.55
N THR A 87 -14.75 -13.63 16.87
CA THR A 87 -14.85 -14.33 18.17
C THR A 87 -13.55 -14.52 18.96
N GLY A 88 -12.38 -14.33 18.35
CA GLY A 88 -11.09 -14.38 19.05
C GLY A 88 -10.44 -13.01 19.11
N ARG A 89 -10.50 -12.30 20.25
CA ARG A 89 -9.77 -11.02 20.46
C ARG A 89 -8.28 -11.11 20.11
N TYR A 90 -7.71 -12.32 20.18
CA TYR A 90 -6.31 -12.63 19.93
C TYR A 90 -5.97 -12.88 18.45
N GLN A 91 -6.93 -13.34 17.64
CA GLN A 91 -6.66 -13.62 16.23
C GLN A 91 -6.78 -12.35 15.36
N LYS A 92 -7.62 -11.39 15.76
CA LYS A 92 -7.67 -10.05 15.13
C LYS A 92 -6.33 -9.30 15.25
N SER A 93 -5.62 -9.45 16.37
CA SER A 93 -4.33 -8.80 16.59
C SER A 93 -3.19 -9.31 15.71
N THR A 94 -3.24 -10.52 15.15
CA THR A 94 -2.14 -11.04 14.33
C THR A 94 -2.14 -10.47 12.89
N ILE A 95 -3.30 -10.03 12.41
CA ILE A 95 -3.47 -9.62 11.00
C ILE A 95 -3.12 -8.15 10.78
N LEU A 96 -3.41 -7.28 11.75
CA LEU A 96 -3.16 -5.83 11.62
C LEU A 96 -1.66 -5.47 11.50
N PRO A 97 -0.70 -6.13 12.18
CA PRO A 97 0.74 -5.94 11.97
C PRO A 97 1.18 -6.06 10.52
N LEU A 98 0.60 -7.02 9.77
CA LEU A 98 0.97 -7.29 8.37
C LEU A 98 0.74 -6.08 7.45
N VAL A 99 -0.11 -5.14 7.86
CA VAL A 99 -0.48 -3.97 7.07
C VAL A 99 -0.07 -2.67 7.77
N ALA A 100 0.20 -2.70 9.08
CA ALA A 100 0.57 -1.53 9.88
C ALA A 100 2.03 -1.07 9.68
N SER A 101 2.92 -1.94 9.16
CA SER A 101 4.29 -1.56 8.79
C SER A 101 4.30 -0.58 7.62
N ASP A 102 3.55 -0.90 6.56
CA ASP A 102 3.67 -0.24 5.26
C ASP A 102 2.67 0.91 5.06
N PHE A 103 1.58 0.92 5.84
CA PHE A 103 0.48 1.87 5.67
C PHE A 103 0.23 2.74 6.90
N SER A 104 -0.16 3.99 6.64
CA SER A 104 -0.62 4.89 7.68
C SER A 104 -2.00 4.48 8.22
N SER A 105 -2.32 4.89 9.44
CA SER A 105 -3.63 4.64 10.05
C SER A 105 -4.79 5.17 9.19
N PHE A 106 -4.59 6.31 8.52
CA PHE A 106 -5.59 6.91 7.61
C PHE A 106 -5.85 6.04 6.38
N GLN A 107 -4.78 5.50 5.76
CA GLN A 107 -4.91 4.61 4.61
C GLN A 107 -5.63 3.31 5.00
N LEU A 108 -5.27 2.69 6.12
CA LEU A 108 -5.93 1.48 6.59
C LEU A 108 -7.42 1.71 6.88
N SER A 109 -7.78 2.85 7.48
CA SER A 109 -9.18 3.22 7.68
C SER A 109 -9.92 3.35 6.34
N SER A 110 -9.29 3.94 5.31
CA SER A 110 -9.87 4.02 3.96
C SER A 110 -10.06 2.65 3.29
N PHE A 111 -9.29 1.63 3.70
CA PHE A 111 -9.42 0.25 3.25
C PHE A 111 -10.46 -0.56 4.06
N GLY A 112 -11.12 0.06 5.04
CA GLY A 112 -12.18 -0.56 5.85
C GLY A 112 -11.70 -1.29 7.10
N PHE A 113 -10.47 -1.04 7.55
CA PHE A 113 -10.01 -1.56 8.85
C PHE A 113 -10.58 -0.72 9.99
N GLU A 114 -11.09 -1.40 11.02
CA GLU A 114 -11.53 -0.81 12.27
C GLU A 114 -10.57 -1.18 13.40
N PHE A 115 -9.97 -0.17 14.03
CA PHE A 115 -9.07 -0.32 15.17
C PHE A 115 -9.02 0.98 15.99
N SER A 116 -8.61 0.89 17.24
CA SER A 116 -8.30 2.06 18.07
C SER A 116 -6.89 2.60 17.78
N ARG A 117 -6.63 3.85 18.18
CA ARG A 117 -5.29 4.45 18.10
C ARG A 117 -4.22 3.65 18.85
N THR A 118 -4.58 3.12 20.02
CA THR A 118 -3.68 2.30 20.84
C THR A 118 -3.39 0.96 20.18
N GLN A 119 -4.40 0.30 19.60
CA GLN A 119 -4.22 -0.93 18.83
C GLN A 119 -3.27 -0.72 17.66
N PHE A 120 -3.47 0.33 16.86
CA PHE A 120 -2.59 0.62 15.74
C PHE A 120 -1.12 0.78 16.15
N ASN A 121 -0.85 1.52 17.24
CA ASN A 121 0.53 1.72 17.71
C ASN A 121 1.17 0.42 18.20
N THR A 122 0.44 -0.40 18.96
CA THR A 122 0.92 -1.70 19.43
C THR A 122 1.20 -2.65 18.27
N GLU A 123 0.31 -2.74 17.29
CA GLU A 123 0.48 -3.63 16.14
C GLU A 123 1.59 -3.14 15.20
N LYS A 124 1.78 -1.82 15.09
CA LYS A 124 2.92 -1.23 14.38
C LYS A 124 4.25 -1.53 15.07
N GLN A 125 4.28 -1.52 16.40
CA GLN A 125 5.45 -1.90 17.17
C GLN A 125 5.76 -3.40 17.00
N LYS A 126 4.76 -4.28 17.08
CA LYS A 126 4.94 -5.72 16.82
C LYS A 126 5.46 -5.99 15.41
N ALA A 127 4.97 -5.25 14.41
CA ALA A 127 5.48 -5.36 13.05
C ALA A 127 6.97 -4.96 12.95
N SER A 128 7.42 -3.98 13.75
CA SER A 128 8.84 -3.61 13.81
C SER A 128 9.72 -4.62 14.56
N GLU A 129 9.10 -5.45 15.41
CA GLU A 129 9.76 -6.52 16.17
C GLU A 129 9.65 -7.89 15.47
N ASP A 130 9.14 -7.94 14.22
CA ASP A 130 8.83 -9.15 13.44
C ASP A 130 7.97 -10.18 14.20
N GLN A 131 7.16 -9.72 15.16
CA GLN A 131 6.27 -10.56 15.96
C GLN A 131 4.92 -10.74 15.27
N PHE A 132 4.88 -11.66 14.31
CA PHE A 132 3.65 -12.09 13.60
C PHE A 132 3.04 -13.38 14.17
N THR A 133 3.48 -13.81 15.36
CA THR A 133 3.06 -15.06 15.98
C THR A 133 1.60 -15.01 16.42
N GLN A 134 0.88 -16.10 16.18
CA GLN A 134 -0.51 -16.30 16.64
C GLN A 134 -0.56 -16.88 18.07
N GLU A 135 0.56 -16.89 18.79
CA GLU A 135 0.63 -17.48 20.13
C GLU A 135 -0.25 -16.70 21.11
N ASP A 136 -0.98 -17.46 21.94
CA ASP A 136 -1.86 -16.92 22.95
C ASP A 136 -1.08 -15.98 23.87
N TYR A 137 -1.57 -14.74 24.01
CA TYR A 137 -1.06 -13.81 25.01
C TYR A 137 -1.20 -14.44 26.40
N GLN A 138 -0.10 -14.98 26.92
CA GLN A 138 -0.04 -15.40 28.31
C GLN A 138 0.13 -14.13 29.16
N ARG A 139 -0.92 -13.77 29.90
CA ARG A 139 -0.78 -12.75 30.95
C ARG A 139 0.30 -13.22 31.91
N HIS A 140 1.41 -12.50 31.95
CA HIS A 140 2.37 -12.65 33.03
C HIS A 140 1.69 -12.19 34.33
N ILE A 141 1.19 -13.13 35.12
CA ILE A 141 0.70 -12.86 36.48
C ILE A 141 1.92 -12.78 37.39
N PRO A 142 2.19 -11.62 38.05
CA PRO A 142 3.26 -11.54 39.03
C PRO A 142 3.03 -12.58 40.13
N LYS A 143 4.10 -13.25 40.60
CA LYS A 143 4.01 -14.24 41.70
C LYS A 143 3.35 -13.70 42.98
N SER A 144 3.33 -12.38 43.17
CA SER A 144 2.61 -11.74 44.28
C SER A 144 1.08 -11.81 44.16
N ARG A 145 0.55 -12.20 43.00
CA ARG A 145 -0.87 -12.33 42.69
C ARG A 145 -1.29 -13.76 42.33
N SER A 146 -0.40 -14.75 42.41
CA SER A 146 -0.80 -16.14 42.27
C SER A 146 -1.58 -16.57 43.51
N GLU A 147 -2.78 -17.10 43.31
CA GLU A 147 -3.69 -17.56 44.35
C GLU A 147 -2.96 -18.57 45.26
N VAL A 148 -2.88 -18.25 46.56
CA VAL A 148 -2.31 -19.16 47.57
C VAL A 148 -3.27 -20.33 47.65
N GLY A 149 -2.84 -21.50 47.16
CA GLY A 149 -3.65 -22.71 47.15
C GLY A 149 -4.23 -22.97 48.53
N GLN A 150 -5.55 -23.11 48.60
CA GLN A 150 -6.26 -23.60 49.78
C GLN A 150 -5.67 -24.97 50.13
N THR A 151 -4.94 -25.03 51.23
CA THR A 151 -4.63 -26.29 51.89
C THR A 151 -5.95 -26.93 52.32
N VAL A 152 -6.37 -27.96 51.58
CA VAL A 152 -7.41 -28.88 52.02
C VAL A 152 -6.91 -29.48 53.33
N VAL A 153 -7.63 -29.19 54.41
CA VAL A 153 -7.45 -29.84 55.70
C VAL A 153 -8.03 -31.25 55.54
N ASP A 154 -7.17 -32.27 55.50
CA ASP A 154 -7.59 -33.65 55.69
C ASP A 154 -7.98 -33.83 57.17
N LEU A 155 -9.16 -34.41 57.38
CA LEU A 155 -9.82 -34.66 58.68
C LEU A 155 -8.98 -35.54 59.63
#